data_AF-V4BRR3-F1
#
_entry.id   AF-V4BRR3-F1
#
_cell.length_a   1.000
_cell.length_b   1.000
_cell.length_c   1.000
_cell.angle_alpha   90.00
_cell.angle_beta   90.00
_cell.angle_gamma   90.00
#
_symmetry.space_group_name_H-M   'P 1'
#
loop_
_entity.id
_entity.type
_entity.pdbx_description
1 polymer ?
#
loop_
_entity_poly.entity_id
_entity_poly.type
_entity_poly.pdbx_seq_one_letter_code
_entity_poly.pdbx_strand_id
1 'polypeptide(L)'
;MYIFTATGNKWTKNNINWYVTKYTNQLSQDDQRRSFRKALKKWADVSSLEFTERREEVDIEIKFVTRDHGDNSSFDGPSTILAHAFAPGRVALAGDAHFDDDEQWTADVDNEDKNKKFLELIAAHEFGHALGLEHSFDSRALMSAYYVNSQREYELAQDDINGIQFLYGKLNTSSMVGITIITVMSPIESNVLHTINTAVNAYR
;
A
#
# COMPACT_ATOMS: atom_id res chain seq x y z
N MET A 1 14.11 17.48 11.27
CA MET A 1 13.58 16.61 12.34
C MET A 1 12.50 15.79 11.66
N TYR A 2 12.70 14.48 11.50
CA TYR A 2 11.74 13.60 10.83
C TYR A 2 10.62 13.25 11.83
N ILE A 3 9.35 13.30 11.40
CA ILE A 3 8.15 13.22 12.26
C ILE A 3 7.44 11.85 12.13
N PHE A 4 7.99 10.90 11.39
CA PHE A 4 7.40 9.56 11.34
C PHE A 4 7.81 8.76 12.58
N THR A 5 6.85 8.05 13.17
CA THR A 5 7.12 7.04 14.20
C THR A 5 7.08 5.66 13.53
N ALA A 6 8.15 4.89 13.68
CA ALA A 6 8.17 3.49 13.30
C ALA A 6 8.16 2.67 14.59
N THR A 7 7.47 1.54 14.58
CA THR A 7 7.39 0.62 15.74
C THR A 7 8.75 0.08 16.19
N GLY A 8 9.80 0.30 15.39
CA GLY A 8 11.13 -0.29 15.54
C GLY A 8 11.23 -1.70 14.97
N ASN A 9 10.10 -2.32 14.60
CA ASN A 9 10.04 -3.62 13.95
C ASN A 9 9.80 -3.47 12.45
N LYS A 10 10.55 -4.23 11.66
CA LYS A 10 10.40 -4.31 10.20
C LYS A 10 10.62 -5.74 9.72
N TRP A 11 10.12 -6.04 8.53
CA TRP A 11 10.50 -7.29 7.87
C TRP A 11 11.99 -7.28 7.53
N THR A 12 12.65 -8.43 7.70
CA THR A 12 14.07 -8.62 7.36
C THR A 12 14.29 -8.94 5.87
N LYS A 13 13.20 -8.97 5.10
CA LYS A 13 13.16 -9.27 3.67
C LYS A 13 12.32 -8.22 2.96
N ASN A 14 12.53 -8.09 1.65
CA ASN A 14 11.81 -7.11 0.84
C ASN A 14 10.66 -7.69 0.03
N ASN A 15 10.68 -8.99 -0.29
CA ASN A 15 9.51 -9.65 -0.88
C ASN A 15 8.60 -10.15 0.23
N ILE A 16 7.42 -9.53 0.33
CA ILE A 16 6.41 -9.80 1.35
C ILE A 16 5.27 -10.59 0.70
N ASN A 17 4.99 -11.76 1.23
CA ASN A 17 3.93 -12.62 0.76
C ASN A 17 2.62 -12.26 1.47
N TRP A 18 1.53 -12.13 0.72
CA TRP A 18 0.21 -11.84 1.26
C TRP A 18 -0.84 -12.81 0.73
N TYR A 19 -1.88 -13.04 1.51
CA TYR A 19 -2.97 -13.92 1.13
C TYR A 19 -4.28 -13.58 1.85
N VAL A 20 -5.40 -13.67 1.14
CA VAL A 20 -6.73 -13.49 1.73
C VAL A 20 -7.28 -14.85 2.16
N THR A 21 -7.48 -15.05 3.46
CA THR A 21 -7.99 -16.32 4.01
C THR A 21 -9.50 -16.31 4.20
N LYS A 22 -10.10 -15.13 4.41
CA LYS A 22 -11.55 -14.97 4.54
C LYS A 22 -11.99 -13.68 3.86
N TYR A 23 -12.83 -13.83 2.83
CA TYR A 23 -13.41 -12.75 2.05
C TYR A 23 -14.72 -12.26 2.66
N THR A 24 -15.05 -10.98 2.46
CA THR A 24 -16.43 -10.49 2.65
C THR A 24 -17.33 -10.98 1.51
N ASN A 25 -18.62 -11.17 1.79
CA ASN A 25 -19.63 -11.46 0.76
C ASN A 25 -20.20 -10.19 0.09
N GLN A 26 -19.81 -9.00 0.55
CA GLN A 26 -20.31 -7.72 0.04
C GLN A 26 -19.73 -7.33 -1.32
N LEU A 27 -18.55 -7.87 -1.66
CA LEU A 27 -17.78 -7.58 -2.88
C LEU A 27 -17.33 -8.88 -3.53
N SER A 28 -17.08 -8.88 -4.84
CA SER A 28 -16.47 -10.05 -5.46
C SER A 28 -15.05 -10.29 -4.92
N GLN A 29 -14.60 -11.54 -4.89
CA GLN A 29 -13.22 -11.84 -4.44
C GLN A 29 -12.17 -11.13 -5.30
N ASP A 30 -12.43 -10.95 -6.60
CA ASP A 30 -11.54 -10.25 -7.51
C ASP A 30 -11.45 -8.76 -7.23
N ASP A 31 -12.57 -8.12 -6.86
CA ASP A 31 -12.56 -6.71 -6.45
C ASP A 31 -11.76 -6.52 -5.16
N GLN A 32 -11.95 -7.41 -4.17
CA GLN A 32 -11.19 -7.39 -2.92
C GLN A 32 -9.69 -7.56 -3.18
N ARG A 33 -9.29 -8.58 -3.94
CA ARG A 33 -7.88 -8.81 -4.32
C ARG A 33 -7.30 -7.64 -5.12
N ARG A 34 -8.09 -7.02 -5.99
CA ARG A 34 -7.65 -5.85 -6.77
C ARG A 34 -7.40 -4.65 -5.87
N SER A 35 -8.29 -4.37 -4.91
CA SER A 35 -8.08 -3.31 -3.91
C SER A 35 -6.82 -3.56 -3.10
N PHE A 36 -6.60 -4.79 -2.61
CA PHE A 36 -5.39 -5.11 -1.83
C PHE A 36 -4.10 -4.99 -2.65
N ARG A 37 -4.09 -5.42 -3.92
CA ARG A 37 -2.93 -5.23 -4.81
C ARG A 37 -2.62 -3.77 -5.04
N LYS A 38 -3.62 -2.93 -5.27
CA LYS A 38 -3.42 -1.49 -5.48
C LYS A 38 -2.91 -0.80 -4.21
N ALA A 39 -3.46 -1.15 -3.06
CA ALA A 39 -3.01 -0.67 -1.76
C ALA A 39 -1.54 -1.03 -1.48
N LEU A 40 -1.16 -2.31 -1.64
CA LEU A 40 0.24 -2.76 -1.52
C LEU A 40 1.16 -2.07 -2.53
N LYS A 41 0.67 -1.86 -3.77
CA LYS A 41 1.43 -1.18 -4.82
C LYS A 41 1.81 0.25 -4.44
N LYS A 42 0.97 1.01 -3.72
CA LYS A 42 1.33 2.35 -3.23
C LYS A 42 2.64 2.33 -2.44
N TRP A 43 2.82 1.33 -1.58
CA TRP A 43 4.05 1.15 -0.80
C TRP A 43 5.24 0.64 -1.62
N ALA A 44 4.99 -0.29 -2.56
CA ALA A 44 6.04 -0.79 -3.47
C ALA A 44 6.61 0.32 -4.35
N ASP A 45 5.77 1.21 -4.87
CA ASP A 45 6.18 2.24 -5.84
C ASP A 45 7.19 3.25 -5.26
N VAL A 46 7.25 3.37 -3.93
CA VAL A 46 8.12 4.34 -3.24
C VAL A 46 9.20 3.69 -2.39
N SER A 47 9.31 2.36 -2.35
CA SER A 47 10.27 1.63 -1.51
C SER A 47 10.97 0.51 -2.28
N SER A 48 11.84 -0.26 -1.63
CA SER A 48 12.43 -1.47 -2.24
C SER A 48 11.62 -2.75 -2.01
N LEU A 49 10.39 -2.62 -1.50
CA LEU A 49 9.49 -3.73 -1.24
C LEU A 49 8.86 -4.28 -2.53
N GLU A 50 8.66 -5.58 -2.53
CA GLU A 50 7.89 -6.32 -3.52
C GLU A 50 6.79 -7.13 -2.81
N PHE A 51 5.68 -7.37 -3.48
CA PHE A 51 4.54 -8.08 -2.90
C PHE A 51 4.11 -9.24 -3.79
N THR A 52 4.07 -10.44 -3.21
CA THR A 52 3.68 -11.67 -3.91
C THR A 52 2.42 -12.24 -3.28
N GLU A 53 1.37 -12.41 -4.08
CA GLU A 53 0.17 -13.11 -3.61
C GLU A 53 0.42 -14.63 -3.66
N ARG A 54 0.46 -15.30 -2.50
CA ARG A 54 0.62 -16.76 -2.43
C ARG A 54 0.12 -17.33 -1.11
N ARG A 55 -0.34 -18.58 -1.14
CA ARG A 55 -0.94 -19.26 0.01
C ARG A 55 0.07 -19.84 1.01
N GLU A 56 1.32 -19.94 0.61
CA GLU A 56 2.40 -20.54 1.40
C GLU A 56 3.34 -19.45 1.91
N GLU A 57 3.87 -19.62 3.12
CA GLU A 57 4.82 -18.66 3.73
C GLU A 57 4.26 -17.22 3.75
N VAL A 58 2.99 -17.09 4.13
CA VAL A 58 2.28 -15.81 4.20
C VAL A 58 2.87 -14.95 5.31
N ASP A 59 3.21 -13.70 5.00
CA ASP A 59 3.68 -12.70 5.96
C ASP A 59 2.55 -11.73 6.37
N ILE A 60 1.59 -11.50 5.49
CA ILE A 60 0.41 -10.66 5.73
C ILE A 60 -0.83 -11.51 5.43
N GLU A 61 -1.45 -12.09 6.46
CA GLU A 61 -2.77 -12.70 6.34
C GLU A 61 -3.83 -11.59 6.30
N ILE A 62 -4.74 -11.66 5.33
CA ILE A 62 -5.87 -10.71 5.21
C ILE A 62 -7.17 -11.46 5.46
N LYS A 63 -8.01 -10.94 6.37
CA LYS A 63 -9.34 -11.51 6.60
C LYS A 63 -10.39 -10.49 7.02
N PHE A 64 -11.62 -10.76 6.59
CA PHE A 64 -12.84 -10.10 7.08
C PHE A 64 -13.44 -10.89 8.25
N VAL A 65 -13.58 -10.24 9.39
CA VAL A 65 -14.06 -10.84 10.65
C VAL A 65 -14.97 -9.84 11.39
N THR A 66 -15.74 -10.28 12.38
CA THR A 66 -16.66 -9.40 13.11
C THR A 66 -16.43 -9.51 14.59
N ARG A 67 -16.63 -8.40 15.31
CA ARG A 67 -16.61 -8.31 16.79
C ARG A 67 -15.42 -9.05 17.41
N ASP A 68 -15.64 -9.93 18.38
CA ASP A 68 -14.58 -10.79 18.90
C ASP A 68 -14.21 -11.88 17.90
N HIS A 69 -12.92 -11.90 17.54
CA HIS A 69 -12.35 -12.81 16.55
C HIS A 69 -11.03 -13.44 17.01
N GLY A 70 -10.79 -13.48 18.33
CA GLY A 70 -9.77 -14.34 18.94
C GLY A 70 -8.34 -13.78 18.98
N ASP A 71 -8.16 -12.48 18.71
CA ASP A 71 -6.86 -11.80 18.73
C ASP A 71 -6.75 -10.73 19.86
N ASN A 72 -7.73 -10.67 20.77
CA ASN A 72 -7.88 -9.66 21.82
C ASN A 72 -8.10 -8.21 21.34
N SER A 73 -8.37 -8.00 20.05
CA SER A 73 -8.67 -6.69 19.46
C SER A 73 -10.06 -6.72 18.80
N SER A 74 -11.12 -6.83 19.62
CA SER A 74 -12.48 -6.95 19.08
C SER A 74 -12.94 -5.70 18.31
N PHE A 75 -13.62 -5.90 17.18
CA PHE A 75 -14.31 -4.83 16.46
C PHE A 75 -15.61 -4.41 17.18
N ASP A 76 -16.10 -3.20 16.87
CA ASP A 76 -17.27 -2.58 17.50
C ASP A 76 -18.58 -2.82 16.73
N GLY A 77 -18.54 -3.52 15.59
CA GLY A 77 -19.64 -3.59 14.64
C GLY A 77 -19.66 -2.31 13.79
N PRO A 78 -20.80 -1.95 13.15
CA PRO A 78 -20.81 -0.81 12.23
C PRO A 78 -20.56 0.50 12.99
N SER A 79 -19.34 1.04 12.97
CA SER A 79 -19.00 2.36 13.51
C SER A 79 -17.54 2.80 13.28
N THR A 80 -16.69 2.68 14.30
CA THR A 80 -15.47 3.47 14.45
C THR A 80 -14.21 2.67 14.16
N ILE A 81 -14.20 1.36 14.41
CA ILE A 81 -13.05 0.49 14.16
C ILE A 81 -13.28 -0.24 12.84
N LEU A 82 -12.73 0.32 11.76
CA LEU A 82 -12.96 -0.20 10.41
C LEU A 82 -12.10 -1.43 10.09
N ALA A 83 -10.89 -1.45 10.63
CA ALA A 83 -9.88 -2.47 10.42
C ALA A 83 -8.77 -2.29 11.47
N HIS A 84 -7.88 -3.28 11.57
CA HIS A 84 -6.61 -3.15 12.24
C HIS A 84 -5.55 -4.03 11.58
N ALA A 85 -4.28 -3.71 11.82
CA ALA A 85 -3.17 -4.58 11.47
C ALA A 85 -2.12 -4.65 12.56
N PHE A 86 -1.36 -5.74 12.55
CA PHE A 86 -0.27 -5.97 13.48
C PHE A 86 1.07 -5.66 12.83
N ALA A 87 1.96 -5.02 13.59
CA ALA A 87 3.31 -4.73 13.11
C ALA A 87 4.11 -6.01 12.77
N PRO A 88 5.17 -5.91 11.93
CA PRO A 88 6.12 -6.98 11.72
C PRO A 88 6.66 -7.55 13.03
N GLY A 89 6.91 -8.85 13.09
CA GLY A 89 7.27 -9.50 14.35
C GLY A 89 7.51 -10.99 14.24
N ARG A 90 7.62 -11.65 15.40
CA ARG A 90 7.86 -13.10 15.52
C ARG A 90 6.68 -13.85 16.15
N VAL A 91 5.54 -13.18 16.30
CA VAL A 91 4.31 -13.76 16.85
C VAL A 91 3.39 -14.16 15.71
N ALA A 92 2.44 -15.07 15.98
CA ALA A 92 1.59 -15.66 14.95
C ALA A 92 0.76 -14.64 14.15
N LEU A 93 0.36 -13.53 14.79
CA LEU A 93 -0.45 -12.47 14.16
C LEU A 93 0.38 -11.39 13.48
N ALA A 94 1.72 -11.48 13.52
CA ALA A 94 2.58 -10.40 13.04
C ALA A 94 2.39 -10.18 11.54
N GLY A 95 2.07 -8.94 11.16
CA GLY A 95 1.77 -8.58 9.77
C GLY A 95 0.31 -8.73 9.37
N ASP A 96 -0.51 -9.47 10.12
CA ASP A 96 -1.89 -9.73 9.72
C ASP A 96 -2.72 -8.44 9.70
N ALA A 97 -3.65 -8.36 8.76
CA ALA A 97 -4.59 -7.27 8.60
C ALA A 97 -6.03 -7.79 8.62
N HIS A 98 -6.82 -7.31 9.59
CA HIS A 98 -8.20 -7.71 9.79
C HIS A 98 -9.11 -6.53 9.44
N PHE A 99 -10.22 -6.81 8.76
CA PHE A 99 -11.21 -5.81 8.35
C PHE A 99 -12.56 -6.17 8.99
N ASP A 100 -13.27 -5.17 9.54
CA ASP A 100 -14.58 -5.44 10.15
C ASP A 100 -15.62 -5.74 9.07
N ASP A 101 -16.13 -6.97 9.06
CA ASP A 101 -17.15 -7.42 8.10
C ASP A 101 -18.56 -6.88 8.42
N ASP A 102 -18.74 -6.23 9.58
CA ASP A 102 -19.96 -5.46 9.90
C ASP A 102 -19.97 -4.08 9.22
N GLU A 103 -18.84 -3.58 8.70
CA GLU A 103 -18.77 -2.35 7.89
C GLU A 103 -19.30 -2.54 6.47
N GLN A 104 -19.76 -1.46 5.85
CA GLN A 104 -20.24 -1.50 4.46
C GLN A 104 -19.10 -1.24 3.48
N TRP A 105 -18.60 -2.26 2.80
CA TRP A 105 -17.43 -2.12 1.91
C TRP A 105 -17.80 -1.71 0.49
N THR A 106 -16.95 -0.87 -0.12
CA THR A 106 -16.99 -0.56 -1.56
C THR A 106 -15.61 -0.70 -2.19
N ALA A 107 -15.57 -1.26 -3.40
CA ALA A 107 -14.38 -1.24 -4.27
C ALA A 107 -14.43 -0.12 -5.32
N ASP A 108 -15.51 0.67 -5.31
CA ASP A 108 -15.72 1.81 -6.19
C ASP A 108 -15.29 3.10 -5.49
N VAL A 109 -14.29 3.76 -6.06
CA VAL A 109 -13.71 5.02 -5.55
C VAL A 109 -14.69 6.18 -5.67
N ASP A 110 -15.54 6.15 -6.71
CA ASP A 110 -16.50 7.20 -7.05
C ASP A 110 -17.83 7.02 -6.32
N ASN A 111 -17.94 6.02 -5.44
CA ASN A 111 -19.18 5.73 -4.75
C ASN A 111 -19.58 6.88 -3.81
N GLU A 112 -20.69 7.57 -4.08
CA GLU A 112 -21.07 8.75 -3.28
C GLU A 112 -21.72 8.41 -1.92
N ASP A 113 -21.97 7.12 -1.62
CA ASP A 113 -22.54 6.70 -0.34
C ASP A 113 -21.50 6.85 0.79
N LYS A 114 -21.77 7.78 1.70
CA LYS A 114 -20.93 8.10 2.86
C LYS A 114 -20.90 6.99 3.91
N ASN A 115 -21.87 6.07 3.89
CA ASN A 115 -21.87 4.91 4.77
C ASN A 115 -20.89 3.84 4.29
N LYS A 116 -20.59 3.81 2.98
CA LYS A 116 -19.64 2.85 2.43
C LYS A 116 -18.20 3.26 2.71
N LYS A 117 -17.36 2.26 2.98
CA LYS A 117 -15.94 2.37 3.27
C LYS A 117 -15.13 1.91 2.07
N PHE A 118 -14.29 2.79 1.55
CA PHE A 118 -13.47 2.45 0.39
C PHE A 118 -12.33 1.51 0.80
N LEU A 119 -12.44 0.25 0.38
CA LEU A 119 -11.58 -0.84 0.85
C LEU A 119 -10.09 -0.59 0.56
N GLU A 120 -9.78 -0.06 -0.62
CA GLU A 120 -8.38 0.17 -1.04
C GLU A 120 -7.67 1.20 -0.15
N LEU A 121 -8.35 2.28 0.24
CA LEU A 121 -7.78 3.31 1.12
C LEU A 121 -7.49 2.77 2.52
N ILE A 122 -8.47 2.09 3.12
CA ILE A 122 -8.31 1.51 4.47
C ILE A 122 -7.26 0.41 4.45
N ALA A 123 -7.27 -0.45 3.44
CA ALA A 123 -6.24 -1.48 3.30
C ALA A 123 -4.84 -0.88 3.16
N ALA A 124 -4.68 0.23 2.43
CA ALA A 124 -3.37 0.87 2.30
C ALA A 124 -2.87 1.42 3.64
N HIS A 125 -3.76 1.96 4.48
CA HIS A 125 -3.44 2.36 5.84
C HIS A 125 -2.99 1.16 6.69
N GLU A 126 -3.81 0.11 6.76
CA GLU A 126 -3.48 -1.10 7.55
C GLU A 126 -2.19 -1.77 7.07
N PHE A 127 -1.94 -1.78 5.76
CA PHE A 127 -0.67 -2.31 5.25
C PHE A 127 0.53 -1.46 5.65
N GLY A 128 0.37 -0.15 5.87
CA GLY A 128 1.43 0.65 6.48
C GLY A 128 1.81 0.14 7.88
N HIS A 129 0.83 -0.22 8.70
CA HIS A 129 1.06 -0.88 10.00
C HIS A 129 1.70 -2.26 9.84
N ALA A 130 1.19 -3.10 8.94
CA ALA A 130 1.77 -4.41 8.63
C ALA A 130 3.20 -4.35 8.09
N LEU A 131 3.62 -3.18 7.59
CA LEU A 131 4.98 -2.88 7.14
C LEU A 131 5.83 -2.17 8.22
N GLY A 132 5.26 -1.83 9.37
CA GLY A 132 5.98 -1.33 10.55
C GLY A 132 5.87 0.17 10.81
N LEU A 133 5.02 0.88 10.06
CA LEU A 133 4.72 2.30 10.30
C LEU A 133 3.71 2.44 11.44
N GLU A 134 3.82 3.50 12.24
CA GLU A 134 2.79 3.92 13.17
C GLU A 134 1.98 5.08 12.59
N HIS A 135 0.98 5.53 13.35
CA HIS A 135 0.19 6.69 12.97
C HIS A 135 1.07 7.93 12.80
N SER A 136 0.81 8.69 11.74
CA SER A 136 1.38 10.00 11.51
C SER A 136 0.55 11.08 12.22
N PHE A 137 1.24 12.13 12.69
CA PHE A 137 0.60 13.35 13.17
C PHE A 137 0.19 14.31 12.03
N ASP A 138 0.66 14.08 10.78
CA ASP A 138 0.19 14.83 9.62
C ASP A 138 -1.20 14.31 9.22
N SER A 139 -2.24 15.14 9.39
CA SER A 139 -3.62 14.77 9.06
C SER A 139 -3.86 14.50 7.57
N ARG A 140 -2.88 14.81 6.71
CA ARG A 140 -2.92 14.54 5.26
C ARG A 140 -2.18 13.25 4.91
N ALA A 141 -1.44 12.65 5.83
CA ALA A 141 -0.78 11.38 5.62
C ALA A 141 -1.81 10.26 5.56
N LEU A 142 -1.51 9.24 4.74
CA LEU A 142 -2.30 8.02 4.71
C LEU A 142 -2.31 7.38 6.10
N MET A 143 -1.18 7.41 6.81
CA MET A 143 -1.06 6.89 8.18
C MET A 143 -1.67 7.79 9.25
N SER A 144 -2.43 8.84 8.91
CA SER A 144 -3.23 9.58 9.90
C SER A 144 -4.26 8.64 10.54
N ALA A 145 -4.40 8.67 11.88
CA ALA A 145 -5.31 7.79 12.62
C ALA A 145 -6.81 8.00 12.32
N TYR A 146 -7.16 9.04 11.55
CA TYR A 146 -8.54 9.40 11.24
C TYR A 146 -8.86 9.18 9.77
N TYR A 147 -9.79 8.26 9.51
CA TYR A 147 -10.36 8.06 8.18
C TYR A 147 -11.28 9.22 7.79
N VAL A 148 -11.05 9.80 6.61
CA VAL A 148 -11.94 10.83 6.04
C VAL A 148 -12.45 10.37 4.68
N ASN A 149 -13.77 10.20 4.55
CA ASN A 149 -14.44 9.76 3.32
C ASN A 149 -14.10 10.62 2.07
N SER A 150 -13.70 11.87 2.22
CA SER A 150 -13.29 12.73 1.10
C SER A 150 -11.89 12.43 0.56
N GLN A 151 -11.14 11.50 1.16
CA GLN A 151 -9.78 11.12 0.77
C GLN A 151 -9.73 9.87 -0.11
N ARG A 152 -10.83 9.46 -0.75
CA ARG A 152 -10.85 8.22 -1.56
C ARG A 152 -9.87 8.23 -2.74
N GLU A 153 -9.61 9.40 -3.31
CA GLU A 153 -8.46 9.65 -4.17
C GLU A 153 -7.27 10.08 -3.29
N TYR A 154 -6.54 9.10 -2.75
CA TYR A 154 -5.39 9.35 -1.87
C TYR A 154 -4.06 9.10 -2.57
N GLU A 155 -3.06 9.86 -2.12
CA GLU A 155 -1.66 9.64 -2.41
C GLU A 155 -0.88 9.55 -1.10
N LEU A 156 0.25 8.85 -1.12
CA LEU A 156 1.15 8.83 0.03
C LEU A 156 1.70 10.25 0.26
N ALA A 157 1.54 10.77 1.46
CA ALA A 157 2.16 12.02 1.85
C ALA A 157 3.68 11.82 2.00
N GLN A 158 4.43 12.92 2.02
CA GLN A 158 5.87 12.85 2.17
C GLN A 158 6.29 12.19 3.50
N ASP A 159 5.47 12.28 4.54
CA ASP A 159 5.74 11.61 5.83
C ASP A 159 5.63 10.09 5.70
N ASP A 160 4.58 9.57 5.03
CA ASP A 160 4.41 8.15 4.71
C ASP A 160 5.62 7.62 3.90
N ILE A 161 6.02 8.37 2.87
CA ILE A 161 7.15 8.04 1.99
C ILE A 161 8.47 8.00 2.78
N ASN A 162 8.70 8.99 3.64
CA ASN A 162 9.91 9.05 4.46
C ASN A 162 9.96 7.86 5.43
N GLY A 163 8.84 7.52 6.06
CA GLY A 163 8.75 6.40 6.99
C GLY A 163 9.05 5.07 6.31
N ILE A 164 8.39 4.78 5.19
CA ILE A 164 8.60 3.49 4.50
C ILE A 164 10.01 3.39 3.92
N GLN A 165 10.57 4.48 3.39
CA GLN A 165 11.94 4.50 2.88
C GLN A 165 12.98 4.44 3.99
N PHE A 166 12.68 4.91 5.19
CA PHE A 166 13.55 4.71 6.34
C PHE A 166 13.66 3.22 6.71
N LEU A 167 12.54 2.48 6.64
CA LEU A 167 12.52 1.05 6.97
C LEU A 167 13.15 0.19 5.87
N TYR A 168 12.80 0.47 4.61
CA TYR A 168 13.09 -0.42 3.48
C TYR A 168 13.96 0.20 2.39
N GLY A 169 14.36 1.46 2.50
CA GLY A 169 15.09 2.16 1.44
C GLY A 169 14.20 2.49 0.24
N LYS A 170 14.79 3.19 -0.73
CA LYS A 170 14.11 3.61 -1.96
C LYS A 170 14.13 2.50 -3.00
N LEU A 171 13.19 2.56 -3.95
CA LEU A 171 13.25 1.74 -5.16
C LEU A 171 14.56 2.02 -5.90
N ASN A 172 15.41 1.00 -6.06
CA ASN A 172 16.66 1.14 -6.81
C ASN A 172 16.35 1.18 -8.32
N THR A 173 16.15 2.39 -8.85
CA THR A 173 15.89 2.62 -10.28
C THR A 173 17.07 2.25 -11.19
N SER A 174 18.26 2.00 -10.63
CA SER A 174 19.43 1.52 -11.38
C SER A 174 19.20 0.16 -12.06
N SER A 175 18.28 -0.66 -11.57
CA SER A 175 17.90 -1.95 -12.19
C SER A 175 16.96 -1.79 -13.40
N MET A 176 16.28 -0.63 -13.53
CA MET A 176 15.40 -0.32 -14.67
C MET A 176 16.18 0.29 -15.85
N VAL A 177 17.40 0.80 -15.62
CA VAL A 177 18.27 1.35 -16.68
C VAL A 177 18.95 0.23 -17.51
N GLY A 178 18.86 -1.04 -17.06
CA GLY A 178 19.36 -2.20 -17.79
C GLY A 178 18.37 -2.81 -18.78
N ILE A 179 17.10 -2.39 -18.77
CA ILE A 179 16.14 -2.75 -19.81
C ILE A 179 16.15 -1.61 -20.82
N THR A 180 16.81 -1.84 -21.96
CA THR A 180 16.68 -0.98 -23.14
C THR A 180 15.21 -0.69 -23.37
N ILE A 181 14.77 0.53 -23.02
CA ILE A 181 13.48 1.05 -23.42
C ILE A 181 13.57 1.18 -24.94
N ILE A 182 13.12 0.15 -25.67
CA ILE A 182 12.68 0.30 -27.05
C ILE A 182 11.34 1.04 -26.98
N THR A 183 11.38 2.34 -26.65
CA THR A 183 10.25 3.21 -26.97
C THR A 183 10.26 3.27 -28.49
N VAL A 184 9.21 2.73 -29.10
CA VAL A 184 8.91 2.96 -30.50
C VAL A 184 8.60 4.46 -30.63
N MET A 185 9.64 5.26 -30.80
CA MET A 185 9.49 6.69 -31.09
C MET A 185 8.72 6.79 -32.41
N SER A 186 7.59 7.49 -32.36
CA SER A 186 6.86 7.84 -33.57
C SER A 186 7.79 8.59 -34.54
N PRO A 187 7.56 8.55 -35.86
CA PRO A 187 8.50 9.09 -36.87
C PRO A 187 8.84 10.58 -36.74
N ILE A 188 8.10 11.31 -35.88
CA ILE A 188 8.22 12.76 -35.73
C ILE A 188 9.34 13.13 -34.72
N GLU A 189 9.68 12.26 -33.76
CA GLU A 189 10.68 12.56 -32.73
C GLU A 189 12.13 12.24 -33.15
N SER A 190 12.34 11.45 -34.21
CA SER A 190 13.69 11.08 -34.68
C SER A 190 14.48 12.29 -35.22
N ASN A 191 13.78 13.27 -35.79
CA ASN A 191 14.41 14.48 -36.34
C ASN A 191 14.94 15.43 -35.26
N VAL A 192 14.37 15.39 -34.04
CA VAL A 192 14.82 16.26 -32.93
C VAL A 192 16.15 15.73 -32.34
N LEU A 193 16.31 14.41 -32.25
CA LEU A 193 17.54 13.79 -31.74
C LEU A 193 18.73 13.92 -32.71
N HIS A 194 18.50 13.97 -34.02
CA HIS A 194 19.59 14.15 -34.99
C HIS A 194 20.21 15.56 -34.91
N THR A 195 19.40 16.60 -34.69
CA THR A 195 19.90 17.97 -34.53
C THR A 195 20.70 18.14 -33.24
N ILE A 196 20.27 17.49 -32.14
CA ILE A 196 20.97 17.59 -30.84
C ILE A 196 22.34 16.89 -30.89
N ASN A 197 22.45 15.70 -31.49
CA ASN A 197 23.72 14.97 -31.57
C ASN A 197 24.76 15.66 -32.47
N THR A 198 24.32 16.43 -33.46
CA THR A 198 25.24 17.18 -34.34
C THR A 198 25.81 18.41 -33.61
N ALA A 199 25.04 19.05 -32.72
CA ALA A 199 25.51 20.19 -31.92
C ALA A 199 26.52 19.78 -30.83
N VAL A 200 26.38 18.57 -30.25
CA VAL A 200 27.28 18.09 -29.18
C VAL A 200 28.65 17.67 -29.72
N ASN A 201 28.74 17.19 -30.96
CA ASN A 201 30.02 16.81 -31.57
C ASN A 201 30.82 17.98 -32.15
N ALA A 202 30.25 19.18 -32.23
CA ALA A 202 30.95 20.39 -32.70
C ALA A 202 31.75 21.13 -31.60
N TYR A 203 31.66 20.67 -30.35
CA TYR A 203 32.35 21.25 -29.17
C TYR A 203 33.36 20.30 -28.51
N ARG A 204 33.90 19.33 -29.26
CA ARG A 204 35.07 18.52 -28.87
C ARG A 204 36.21 18.72 -29.85
#